data_AF-A0A496QIG0-F1
#
_entry.id   AF-A0A496QIG0-F1
#
_cell.length_a   1.000
_cell.length_b   1.000
_cell.length_c   1.000
_cell.angle_alpha   90.00
_cell.angle_beta   90.00
_cell.angle_gamma   90.00
#
_symmetry.space_group_name_H-M   'P 1'
#
loop_
_entity.id
_entity.type
_entity.pdbx_description
1 polymer ?
#
loop_
_entity_poly.entity_id
_entity_poly.type
_entity_poly.pdbx_seq_one_letter_code
_entity_poly.pdbx_strand_id
1 'polypeptide(L)' 'MQPTGATTQIPGIEYNSDGFVVPKDGIIPCGCAKRPIDVVSSAQSATAAALKAVQTLVRRAG' A
#
# COMPACT_ATOMS: atom_id res chain seq x y z
N MET A 1 -16.59 -4.98 0.69
CA MET A 1 -16.06 -3.76 0.04
C MET A 1 -15.26 -4.24 -1.17
N GLN A 2 -15.64 -3.86 -2.39
CA GLN A 2 -14.87 -4.19 -3.59
C GLN A 2 -13.90 -3.03 -3.87
N PRO A 3 -12.57 -3.25 -3.87
CA PRO A 3 -11.61 -2.20 -4.20
C PRO A 3 -11.66 -1.88 -5.68
N THR A 4 -11.39 -0.61 -6.04
CA THR A 4 -11.36 -0.17 -7.45
C THR A 4 -10.32 -0.93 -8.29
N GLY A 5 -9.27 -1.48 -7.66
CA GLY A 5 -8.28 -2.32 -8.32
C GLY A 5 -8.83 -3.65 -8.88
N ALA A 6 -10.05 -4.05 -8.48
CA ALA A 6 -10.73 -5.20 -9.05
C ALA A 6 -11.34 -4.91 -10.44
N THR A 7 -11.62 -3.65 -10.77
CA THR A 7 -12.26 -3.24 -12.03
C THR A 7 -11.36 -2.38 -12.90
N THR A 8 -10.57 -1.50 -12.29
CA THR A 8 -9.68 -0.56 -13.00
C THR A 8 -8.29 -0.65 -12.39
N GLN A 9 -7.39 -1.32 -13.12
CA GLN A 9 -5.99 -1.48 -12.71
C GLN A 9 -5.16 -0.29 -13.19
N ILE A 10 -4.28 0.20 -12.31
CA ILE A 10 -3.34 1.26 -12.63
C ILE A 10 -2.04 0.63 -13.16
N PRO A 11 -1.49 1.10 -14.30
CA PRO A 11 -0.21 0.61 -14.80
C PRO A 11 0.91 0.76 -13.79
N GLY A 12 1.72 -0.29 -13.60
CA GLY A 12 2.87 -0.30 -12.68
C GLY A 12 2.56 -0.72 -11.25
N ILE A 13 1.29 -0.95 -10.90
CA ILE A 13 0.85 -1.46 -9.59
C ILE A 13 0.39 -2.92 -9.73
N GLU A 14 0.77 -3.77 -8.78
CA GLU A 14 0.34 -5.17 -8.74
C GLU A 14 -0.87 -5.34 -7.82
N TYR A 15 -1.83 -6.19 -8.20
CA TYR A 15 -3.05 -6.44 -7.46
C TYR A 15 -3.23 -7.94 -7.19
N ASN A 16 -3.86 -8.29 -6.07
CA ASN A 16 -4.24 -9.67 -5.76
C ASN A 16 -5.56 -10.06 -6.45
N SER A 17 -6.00 -11.31 -6.27
CA SER A 17 -7.26 -11.83 -6.82
C SER A 17 -8.50 -11.04 -6.42
N ASP A 18 -8.44 -10.37 -5.27
CA ASP A 18 -9.53 -9.57 -4.72
C ASP A 18 -9.45 -8.08 -5.14
N GLY A 19 -8.42 -7.70 -5.91
CA GLY A 19 -8.20 -6.34 -6.39
C GLY A 19 -7.53 -5.39 -5.40
N PHE A 20 -6.90 -5.90 -4.32
CA PHE A 20 -6.07 -5.11 -3.40
C PHE A 20 -4.62 -5.03 -3.87
N VAL A 21 -3.95 -3.92 -3.54
CA VAL A 21 -2.58 -3.66 -3.97
C VAL A 21 -1.59 -4.57 -3.24
N VAL A 22 -0.74 -5.24 -4.01
CA VAL A 22 0.36 -6.08 -3.53
C VAL A 22 1.61 -5.20 -3.31
N PRO A 23 2.32 -5.33 -2.17
CA PRO A 23 3.56 -4.60 -1.95
C PRO A 23 4.63 -4.95 -2.97
N LYS A 24 5.32 -3.93 -3.48
CA LYS A 24 6.43 -4.06 -4.43
C LYS A 24 7.59 -3.17 -3.97
N ASP A 25 8.81 -3.43 -4.44
CA ASP A 25 9.93 -2.53 -4.11
C ASP A 25 9.61 -1.08 -4.54
N GLY A 26 9.77 -0.14 -3.61
CA GLY A 26 9.39 1.26 -3.81
C GLY A 26 7.88 1.58 -3.70
N ILE A 27 6.99 0.59 -3.62
CA ILE A 27 5.52 0.78 -3.50
C ILE A 27 5.02 0.10 -2.22
N ILE A 28 4.62 0.91 -1.23
CA ILE A 28 4.14 0.43 0.06
C ILE A 28 2.64 0.72 0.18
N PRO A 29 1.76 -0.28 -0.02
CA PRO A 29 0.32 -0.09 0.10
C PRO A 29 -0.09 0.08 1.57
N CYS A 30 -1.02 1.00 1.82
CA CYS A 30 -1.61 1.29 3.13
C CYS A 30 -3.12 1.50 3.01
N GLY A 31 -3.82 1.60 4.14
CA GLY A 31 -5.25 1.89 4.12
C GLY A 31 -6.09 0.78 3.48
N CYS A 32 -7.26 1.19 2.96
CA CYS A 32 -8.18 0.33 2.22
C CYS A 32 -7.62 -0.18 0.88
N ALA A 33 -6.52 0.39 0.38
CA ALA A 33 -5.86 -0.10 -0.83
C ALA A 33 -5.14 -1.44 -0.58
N LYS A 34 -4.70 -1.69 0.65
CA LYS A 34 -4.05 -2.96 1.04
C LYS A 34 -5.04 -4.04 1.45
N ARG A 35 -6.07 -3.66 2.21
CA ARG A 35 -7.13 -4.55 2.73
C ARG A 35 -8.24 -3.72 3.37
N PRO A 36 -9.47 -4.25 3.52
CA PRO A 36 -10.54 -3.55 4.23
C PRO A 36 -10.18 -3.32 5.70
N ILE A 37 -10.16 -2.06 6.15
CA ILE A 37 -9.85 -1.66 7.53
C ILE A 37 -10.66 -0.42 7.95
N ASP A 38 -10.80 -0.23 9.26
CA ASP A 38 -11.41 0.96 9.84
C ASP A 38 -10.51 2.20 9.72
N VAL A 39 -11.07 3.36 10.05
CA VAL A 39 -10.41 4.67 9.91
C VAL A 39 -9.14 4.77 10.76
N VAL A 40 -9.17 4.28 12.01
CA VAL A 40 -8.04 4.39 12.94
C VAL A 40 -6.91 3.47 12.48
N SER A 41 -7.23 2.23 12.13
CA SER A 41 -6.27 1.28 11.57
C SER A 41 -5.68 1.78 10.24
N SER A 42 -6.49 2.46 9.42
CA SER A 42 -6.03 3.09 8.18
C SER A 42 -4.96 4.14 8.44
N ALA A 43 -5.21 5.06 9.37
CA ALA A 43 -4.24 6.08 9.76
C ALA A 43 -2.94 5.47 10.30
N GLN A 44 -3.02 4.47 11.18
CA GLN A 44 -1.85 3.77 11.71
C GLN A 44 -1.03 3.10 10.60
N SER A 45 -1.69 2.45 9.64
CA SER A 45 -1.02 1.80 8.52
C SER A 45 -0.32 2.79 7.59
N ALA A 46 -0.89 3.99 7.41
CA ALA A 46 -0.28 5.06 6.62
C ALA A 46 0.99 5.58 7.29
N THR A 47 0.96 5.81 8.62
CA THR A 47 2.15 6.20 9.39
C THR A 47 3.26 5.14 9.29
N ALA A 48 2.92 3.86 9.44
CA ALA A 48 3.88 2.77 9.30
C ALA A 48 4.52 2.71 7.89
N ALA A 49 3.70 2.90 6.84
CA ALA A 49 4.19 2.94 5.46
C ALA A 49 5.14 4.12 5.21
N ALA A 50 4.80 5.31 5.73
CA ALA A 50 5.66 6.50 5.61
C ALA A 50 7.01 6.28 6.30
N LEU A 51 7.02 5.75 7.53
CA LEU A 51 8.27 5.44 8.23
C LEU A 51 9.10 4.39 7.47
N LYS A 52 8.45 3.37 6.91
CA LYS A 52 9.13 2.35 6.11
C LYS A 52 9.75 2.94 4.83
N ALA A 53 9.08 3.89 4.17
CA ALA A 53 9.62 4.59 3.02
C ALA A 53 10.87 5.40 3.40
N VAL A 54 10.80 6.17 4.49
CA VAL A 54 11.95 6.93 5.02
C VAL A 54 13.12 6.01 5.35
N GLN A 55 12.89 4.91 6.06
CA GLN A 55 13.92 3.94 6.38
C GLN A 55 14.57 3.31 5.15
N THR A 56 13.78 3.08 4.09
CA THR A 56 14.27 2.51 2.82
C THR A 56 15.17 3.50 2.09
N LEU A 57 14.84 4.80 2.11
CA LEU A 57 15.67 5.85 1.52
C LEU A 57 16.99 6.03 2.29
N VAL A 58 16.91 6.16 3.62
CA VAL A 58 18.10 6.39 4.47
C VAL A 58 19.08 5.21 4.41
N ARG A 59 18.61 3.96 4.32
CA ARG A 59 19.47 2.78 4.18
C ARG A 59 20.11 2.60 2.80
N ARG A 60 19.58 3.24 1.75
CA ARG A 60 20.12 3.17 0.38
C ARG A 60 21.11 4.30 0.07
N ALA A 61 21.23 5.30 0.96
CA ALA A 61 22.04 6.50 0.77
C ALA A 61 23.43 6.45 1.43
N GLY A 62 23.81 5.31 2.02
CA GLY A 62 25.15 5.04 2.56
C GLY A 62 25.73 3.78 1.94
#